data_AF-K6XBP0-F1
#
_entry.id   AF-K6XBP0-F1
#
_cell.length_a   1.000
_cell.length_b   1.000
_cell.length_c   1.000
_cell.angle_alpha   90.00
_cell.angle_beta   90.00
_cell.angle_gamma   90.00
#
_symmetry.space_group_name_H-M   'P 1'
#
loop_
_entity.id
_entity.type
_entity.pdbx_description
1 polymer ?
#
loop_
_entity_poly.entity_id
_entity_poly.type
_entity_poly.pdbx_seq_one_letter_code
_entity_poly.pdbx_strand_id
1 'polypeptide(L)'
;MGYQPTCNRARGRLKTAQQQNIDKQILCLHHAMAEKLIANHHYLSQIIETIEARYECGRMRYGAYLFWSSLLEHIEQPTLFMDTLLEDSPQLRAYRRQTPLVGILTEQERQIALEKIMQT
;
A
#
# COMPACT_ATOMS: atom_id res chain seq x y z
N MET A 1 35.34 27.82 -1.57
CA MET A 1 34.14 27.05 -1.99
C MET A 1 33.43 26.58 -0.73
N GLY A 2 32.50 27.39 -0.21
CA GLY A 2 31.76 27.05 1.01
C GLY A 2 30.58 26.16 0.69
N TYR A 3 30.55 24.95 1.26
CA TYR A 3 29.40 24.06 1.16
C TYR A 3 28.30 24.63 2.05
N GLN A 4 27.29 25.29 1.47
CA GLN A 4 26.06 25.62 2.18
C GLN A 4 25.20 24.35 2.23
N PRO A 5 24.93 23.76 3.42
CA PRO A 5 23.94 22.72 3.50
C PRO A 5 22.58 23.36 3.22
N THR A 6 21.90 22.89 2.17
CA THR A 6 20.54 23.32 1.88
C THR A 6 19.65 22.92 3.05
N CYS A 7 19.14 23.95 3.72
CA CYS A 7 18.27 23.87 4.87
C CYS A 7 16.87 23.36 4.50
N ASN A 8 16.20 22.80 5.51
CA ASN A 8 14.77 22.44 5.57
C ASN A 8 14.28 21.25 4.73
N ARG A 9 14.58 20.03 5.17
CA ARG A 9 13.58 18.94 5.01
C ARG A 9 12.53 19.12 6.09
N ALA A 10 11.42 19.72 5.67
CA ALA A 10 10.20 19.97 6.42
C ALA A 10 10.01 18.99 7.58
N ARG A 11 10.17 19.50 8.81
CA ARG A 11 9.63 18.87 10.02
C ARG A 11 8.19 18.48 9.73
N GLY A 12 7.84 17.23 10.04
CA GLY A 12 6.58 16.58 9.69
C GLY A 12 5.40 17.53 9.85
N ARG A 13 4.83 17.95 8.71
CA ARG A 13 3.57 18.68 8.66
C ARG A 13 2.56 17.82 9.41
N LEU A 14 2.02 18.34 10.51
CA LEU A 14 0.98 17.64 11.29
C LEU A 14 -0.11 17.23 10.29
N LYS A 15 -0.33 15.92 10.18
CA LYS A 15 -1.35 15.39 9.27
C LYS A 15 -2.70 15.91 9.72
N THR A 16 -3.48 16.45 8.80
CA THR A 16 -4.87 16.83 9.09
C THR A 16 -5.65 15.57 9.48
N ALA A 17 -6.65 15.71 10.35
CA ALA A 17 -7.51 14.59 10.76
C ALA A 17 -8.10 13.83 9.55
N GLN A 18 -8.38 14.55 8.47
CA GLN A 18 -8.82 13.97 7.19
C GLN A 18 -7.81 12.98 6.61
N GLN A 19 -6.52 13.31 6.57
CA GLN A 19 -5.49 12.41 6.04
C GLN A 19 -5.31 11.15 6.90
N GLN A 20 -5.49 11.28 8.21
CA GLN A 20 -5.44 10.13 9.12
C GLN A 20 -6.62 9.19 8.86
N ASN A 21 -7.82 9.74 8.64
CA ASN A 21 -9.00 8.94 8.29
C ASN A 21 -8.85 8.24 6.94
N ILE A 22 -8.29 8.91 5.93
CA ILE A 22 -7.95 8.29 4.65
C ILE A 22 -6.95 7.14 4.84
N ASP A 23 -5.88 7.36 5.62
CA ASP A 23 -4.88 6.32 5.90
C ASP A 23 -5.51 5.09 6.58
N LYS A 24 -6.45 5.29 7.51
CA LYS A 24 -7.20 4.21 8.16
C LYS A 24 -8.09 3.44 7.17
N GLN A 25 -8.81 4.16 6.31
CA GLN A 25 -9.63 3.55 5.26
C GLN A 25 -8.78 2.70 4.31
N ILE A 26 -7.66 3.25 3.86
CA ILE A 26 -6.70 2.54 3.01
C ILE A 26 -6.19 1.28 3.71
N LEU A 27 -5.81 1.36 4.99
CA LEU A 27 -5.31 0.21 5.75
C LEU A 27 -6.35 -0.92 5.84
N CYS A 28 -7.61 -0.58 6.13
CA CYS A 28 -8.69 -1.58 6.18
C CYS A 28 -8.95 -2.23 4.81
N LEU A 29 -8.94 -1.43 3.73
CA LEU A 29 -9.05 -1.97 2.38
C LEU A 29 -7.89 -2.92 2.05
N HIS A 30 -6.66 -2.58 2.46
CA HIS A 30 -5.50 -3.45 2.24
C HIS A 30 -5.60 -4.75 3.02
N HIS A 31 -6.18 -4.74 4.23
CA HIS A 31 -6.47 -5.98 4.96
C HIS A 31 -7.39 -6.90 4.16
N ALA A 32 -8.51 -6.38 3.68
CA ALA A 32 -9.46 -7.17 2.88
C ALA A 32 -8.85 -7.65 1.54
N MET A 33 -8.05 -6.80 0.88
CA MET A 33 -7.32 -7.18 -0.34
C MET A 33 -6.34 -8.31 -0.07
N ALA A 34 -5.60 -8.24 1.04
CA ALA A 34 -4.62 -9.24 1.41
C ALA A 34 -5.25 -10.60 1.73
N GLU A 35 -6.33 -10.63 2.52
CA GLU A 35 -7.08 -11.86 2.78
C GLU A 35 -7.54 -12.51 1.48
N LYS A 36 -8.08 -11.71 0.56
CA LYS A 36 -8.54 -12.21 -0.74
C LYS A 36 -7.39 -12.70 -1.61
N LEU A 37 -6.25 -12.02 -1.59
CA LEU A 37 -5.07 -12.39 -2.37
C LEU A 37 -4.45 -13.70 -1.87
N ILE A 38 -4.33 -13.88 -0.56
CA ILE A 38 -3.85 -15.11 0.07
C ILE A 38 -4.79 -16.28 -0.24
N ALA A 39 -6.11 -16.04 -0.28
CA ALA A 39 -7.06 -17.07 -0.68
C ALA A 39 -7.04 -17.37 -2.20
N ASN A 40 -6.64 -16.41 -3.04
CA ASN A 40 -6.76 -16.49 -4.50
C ASN A 40 -5.46 -16.02 -5.18
N HIS A 41 -4.50 -16.92 -5.30
CA HIS A 41 -3.20 -16.65 -5.93
C HIS A 41 -3.28 -16.31 -7.43
N HIS A 42 -4.42 -16.54 -8.10
CA HIS A 42 -4.61 -16.21 -9.51
C HIS A 42 -4.46 -14.71 -9.82
N TYR A 43 -4.75 -13.83 -8.85
CA TYR A 43 -4.59 -12.38 -9.04
C TYR A 43 -3.13 -11.92 -9.08
N LEU A 44 -2.17 -12.76 -8.68
CA LEU A 44 -0.75 -12.39 -8.61
C LEU A 44 -0.20 -11.98 -9.96
N SER A 45 -0.51 -12.72 -11.02
CA SER A 45 -0.03 -12.40 -12.37
C SER A 45 -0.44 -11.00 -12.80
N GLN A 46 -1.71 -10.64 -12.58
CA GLN A 46 -2.23 -9.30 -12.89
C GLN A 46 -1.53 -8.20 -12.08
N ILE A 47 -1.26 -8.45 -10.79
CA ILE A 47 -0.59 -7.48 -9.93
C ILE A 47 0.87 -7.28 -10.38
N ILE A 48 1.58 -8.36 -10.70
CA ILE A 48 2.96 -8.32 -11.17
C ILE A 48 3.04 -7.48 -12.47
N GLU A 49 2.19 -7.78 -13.45
CA GLU A 49 2.08 -7.01 -14.69
C GLU A 49 1.79 -5.52 -14.41
N THR A 50 0.92 -5.24 -13.44
CA THR A 50 0.60 -3.86 -13.04
C THR A 50 1.79 -3.15 -12.40
N ILE A 51 2.59 -3.84 -11.59
CA ILE A 51 3.81 -3.30 -10.97
C ILE A 51 4.83 -2.97 -12.06
N GLU A 52 5.08 -3.93 -12.95
CA GLU A 52 6.02 -3.79 -14.07
C GLU A 52 5.61 -2.64 -14.99
N ALA A 53 4.37 -2.62 -15.47
CA ALA A 53 3.86 -1.58 -16.35
C ALA A 53 3.95 -0.18 -15.71
N ARG A 54 3.62 -0.06 -14.41
CA ARG A 54 3.76 1.24 -13.70
C ARG A 54 5.22 1.66 -13.55
N TYR A 55 6.12 0.72 -13.32
CA TYR A 55 7.55 1.01 -13.22
C TYR A 55 8.13 1.46 -14.57
N GLU A 56 7.85 0.71 -15.64
CA GLU A 56 8.31 1.02 -16.99
C GLU A 56 7.77 2.37 -17.50
N CYS A 57 6.51 2.69 -17.18
CA CYS A 57 5.91 3.98 -17.53
C CYS A 57 6.35 5.14 -16.63
N GLY A 58 7.26 4.92 -15.67
CA GLY A 58 7.74 5.94 -14.73
C GLY A 58 6.69 6.40 -13.70
N ARG A 59 5.59 5.67 -13.55
CA ARG A 59 4.50 5.95 -12.58
C ARG A 59 4.76 5.35 -11.20
N MET A 60 5.81 4.55 -11.05
CA MET A 60 6.24 3.96 -9.78
C MET A 60 7.72 4.24 -9.54
N ARG A 61 8.05 4.71 -8.33
CA ARG A 61 9.45 4.91 -7.93
C ARG A 61 10.10 3.58 -7.60
N TYR A 62 11.40 3.47 -7.84
CA TYR A 62 12.18 2.24 -7.60
C TYR A 62 11.99 1.63 -6.19
N GLY A 63 11.96 2.45 -5.13
CA GLY A 63 11.73 1.92 -3.77
C GLY A 63 10.34 1.33 -3.57
N ALA A 64 9.31 1.87 -4.22
CA ALA A 64 7.97 1.28 -4.18
C ALA A 64 7.93 -0.01 -5.00
N TYR A 65 8.59 -0.03 -6.17
CA TYR A 65 8.73 -1.23 -7.00
C TYR A 65 9.36 -2.37 -6.21
N LEU A 66 10.53 -2.16 -5.62
CA LEU A 66 11.21 -3.18 -4.80
C LEU A 66 10.35 -3.67 -3.64
N PHE A 67 9.68 -2.75 -2.95
CA PHE A 67 8.81 -3.11 -1.83
C PHE A 67 7.66 -4.03 -2.28
N TRP A 68 6.93 -3.64 -3.33
CA TRP A 68 5.78 -4.42 -3.80
C TRP A 68 6.20 -5.77 -4.40
N SER A 69 7.28 -5.82 -5.16
CA SER A 69 7.82 -7.09 -5.69
C SER A 69 8.25 -8.03 -4.57
N SER A 70 9.03 -7.54 -3.60
CA SER A 70 9.48 -8.35 -2.45
C SER A 70 8.31 -8.79 -1.56
N LEU A 71 7.30 -7.94 -1.37
CA LEU A 71 6.12 -8.30 -0.60
C LEU A 71 5.38 -9.50 -1.23
N LEU A 72 5.23 -9.53 -2.56
CA LEU A 72 4.55 -10.61 -3.25
C LEU A 72 5.30 -11.95 -3.18
N GLU A 73 6.63 -11.94 -3.05
CA GLU A 73 7.43 -13.15 -2.84
C GLU A 73 7.08 -13.85 -1.52
N HIS A 74 6.59 -13.09 -0.53
CA HIS A 74 6.19 -13.61 0.79
C HIS A 74 4.71 -14.01 0.88
N ILE A 75 3.97 -14.06 -0.23
CA ILE A 75 2.53 -14.38 -0.21
C ILE A 75 2.21 -15.76 0.39
N GLU A 76 3.11 -16.73 0.19
CA GLU A 76 3.04 -18.10 0.74
C GLU A 76 3.26 -18.13 2.27
N GLN A 77 3.59 -16.99 2.88
CA GLN A 77 3.72 -16.80 4.32
C GLN A 77 2.68 -15.77 4.79
N PRO A 78 1.40 -16.18 4.97
CA PRO A 78 0.28 -15.27 5.22
C PRO A 78 0.51 -14.30 6.38
N THR A 79 1.12 -14.77 7.47
CA THR A 79 1.42 -13.95 8.65
C THR A 79 2.44 -12.86 8.32
N LEU A 80 3.58 -13.22 7.72
CA LEU A 80 4.61 -12.27 7.32
C LEU A 80 4.08 -11.26 6.30
N PHE A 81 3.32 -11.73 5.32
CA PHE A 81 2.70 -10.89 4.30
C PHE A 81 1.78 -9.83 4.91
N MET A 82 0.87 -10.27 5.79
CA MET A 82 -0.08 -9.38 6.47
C MET A 82 0.62 -8.37 7.37
N ASP A 83 1.54 -8.84 8.21
CA ASP A 83 2.27 -7.96 9.14
C ASP A 83 3.06 -6.89 8.38
N THR A 84 3.74 -7.28 7.29
CA THR A 84 4.52 -6.36 6.45
C THR A 84 3.63 -5.34 5.74
N LEU A 85 2.48 -5.77 5.20
CA LEU A 85 1.58 -4.88 4.47
C LEU A 85 0.85 -3.90 5.41
N LEU A 86 0.52 -4.33 6.62
CA LEU A 86 -0.29 -3.57 7.58
C LEU A 86 0.54 -2.71 8.55
N GLU A 87 1.87 -2.81 8.52
CA GLU A 87 2.76 -2.02 9.36
C GLU A 87 2.49 -0.50 9.21
N ASP A 88 2.36 0.21 10.34
CA ASP A 88 2.10 1.66 10.39
C ASP A 88 3.39 2.50 10.33
N SER A 89 4.20 2.27 9.30
CA SER A 89 5.34 3.14 9.03
C SER A 89 4.95 4.31 8.10
N PRO A 90 5.57 5.50 8.22
CA PRO A 90 5.33 6.61 7.30
C PRO A 90 5.59 6.27 5.83
N GLN A 91 6.59 5.42 5.56
CA GLN A 91 6.95 4.98 4.22
C GLN A 91 5.88 4.06 3.64
N LEU A 92 5.41 3.08 4.42
CA LEU A 92 4.39 2.15 3.95
C LEU A 92 3.04 2.81 3.74
N ARG A 93 2.67 3.81 4.55
CA ARG A 93 1.49 4.65 4.27
C ARG A 93 1.59 5.34 2.90
N ALA A 94 2.77 5.83 2.54
CA ALA A 94 2.98 6.44 1.23
C ALA A 94 2.85 5.40 0.09
N TYR A 95 3.37 4.19 0.28
CA TYR A 95 3.22 3.11 -0.70
C TYR A 95 1.78 2.62 -0.83
N ARG A 96 1.06 2.39 0.28
CA ARG A 96 -0.35 1.99 0.28
C ARG A 96 -1.26 2.99 -0.44
N ARG A 97 -0.97 4.29 -0.36
CA ARG A 97 -1.69 5.33 -1.13
C ARG A 97 -1.51 5.22 -2.64
N GLN A 98 -0.44 4.55 -3.10
CA GLN A 98 -0.10 4.32 -4.51
C GLN A 98 -0.09 2.82 -4.84
N THR A 99 -0.97 2.06 -4.19
CA THR A 99 -0.97 0.60 -4.27
C THR A 99 -1.18 0.07 -5.70
N PRO A 100 -0.44 -0.97 -6.11
CA PRO A 100 -0.66 -1.70 -7.34
C PRO A 100 -1.79 -2.74 -7.23
N LEU A 101 -2.32 -3.00 -6.03
CA LEU A 101 -3.40 -3.96 -5.75
C LEU A 101 -4.76 -3.46 -6.26
N VAL A 102 -4.89 -3.24 -7.56
CA VAL A 102 -6.11 -2.76 -8.21
C VAL A 102 -6.92 -3.92 -8.80
N GLY A 103 -8.25 -3.83 -8.74
CA GLY A 103 -9.15 -4.86 -9.29
C GLY A 103 -9.27 -6.13 -8.43
N ILE A 104 -8.71 -6.15 -7.21
CA ILE A 104 -8.78 -7.30 -6.30
C ILE A 104 -10.16 -7.38 -5.63
N LEU A 105 -10.62 -6.27 -5.07
CA LEU A 105 -11.94 -6.18 -4.45
C LEU A 105 -12.99 -5.78 -5.48
N THR A 106 -14.14 -6.46 -5.43
CA THR A 106 -15.38 -6.01 -6.04
C THR A 106 -15.94 -4.82 -5.28
N GLU A 107 -16.88 -4.10 -5.90
CA GLU A 107 -17.52 -2.94 -5.26
C GLU A 107 -18.27 -3.32 -3.97
N GLN A 108 -18.89 -4.51 -3.93
CA GLN A 108 -19.58 -5.02 -2.74
C GLN A 108 -18.59 -5.29 -1.59
N GLU A 109 -17.48 -5.97 -1.86
CA GLU A 109 -16.45 -6.25 -0.85
C GLU A 109 -15.80 -4.95 -0.34
N ARG A 110 -15.60 -3.97 -1.22
CA ARG A 110 -15.09 -2.65 -0.85
C ARG A 110 -16.01 -1.95 0.15
N GLN A 111 -17.32 -2.00 -0.08
CA GLN A 111 -18.31 -1.41 0.80
C GLN A 111 -18.35 -2.12 2.17
N ILE A 112 -18.35 -3.46 2.19
CA ILE A 112 -18.31 -4.25 3.42
C ILE A 112 -17.06 -3.92 4.26
N ALA A 113 -15.90 -3.78 3.61
CA ALA A 113 -14.66 -3.43 4.30
C ALA A 113 -14.74 -2.03 4.95
N LEU A 114 -15.30 -1.05 4.25
CA LEU A 114 -15.46 0.30 4.80
C LEU A 114 -16.49 0.36 5.94
N GLU A 115 -17.57 -0.41 5.87
CA GLU A 115 -18.57 -0.50 6.93
C GLU A 115 -17.99 -1.02 8.25
N LYS A 116 -17.05 -1.97 8.21
CA LYS A 116 -16.35 -2.46 9.41
C LYS A 116 -15.66 -1.33 10.18
N ILE A 117 -15.12 -0.33 9.47
CA ILE A 117 -14.48 0.85 10.10
C ILE A 117 -15.50 1.76 10.76
N MET A 118 -16.71 1.86 10.21
CA MET A 118 -17.77 2.73 10.75
C MET A 118 -18.41 2.15 12.02
N GLN A 119 -18.30 0.84 12.23
CA GLN A 119 -18.85 0.14 13.39
C GLN A 119 -17.87 0.02 14.56
N THR A 120 -16.58 0.35 14.35
CA THR A 120 -15.51 0.28 15.36
C THR A 120 -15.17 1.67 15.89
#